data_AF-A0AAW3INQ1-F1
#
_entry.id   AF-A0AAW3INQ1-F1
#
_cell.length_a   1.000
_cell.length_b   1.000
_cell.length_c   1.000
_cell.angle_alpha   90.00
_cell.angle_beta   90.00
_cell.angle_gamma   90.00
#
_symmetry.space_group_name_H-M   'P 1'
#
loop_
_entity.id
_entity.type
_entity.pdbx_description
1 polymer ?
#
loop_
_entity_poly.entity_id
_entity_poly.type
_entity_poly.pdbx_seq_one_letter_code
_entity_poly.pdbx_strand_id
1 'polypeptide(L)'
;MEKEVIEVVTQSKRALGELKPAFRACPQAYTELCKAVNEGRVSLYRLKSADCSLVIAGERDGDNYFLWGVAGRGLRSGITQLCKVVKAAGMSSMTADTAFSGVARLVRSIGVTAKQDGDFIRLDLGVL
;
A
#
# COMPACT_ATOMS: atom_id res chain seq x y z
N MET A 1 14.03 15.88 -15.36
CA MET A 1 13.41 15.39 -14.11
C MET A 1 12.05 14.82 -14.47
N GLU A 2 11.84 13.52 -14.33
CA GLU A 2 10.47 13.00 -14.36
C GLU A 2 9.72 13.52 -13.13
N LYS A 3 8.51 14.04 -13.34
CA LYS A 3 7.67 14.58 -12.28
C LYS A 3 7.13 13.43 -11.45
N GLU A 4 7.21 13.53 -10.12
CA GLU A 4 6.53 12.60 -9.22
C GLU A 4 5.02 12.80 -9.36
N VAL A 5 4.28 11.71 -9.62
CA VAL A 5 2.82 11.77 -9.78
C VAL A 5 2.18 10.66 -8.96
N ILE A 6 1.21 11.05 -8.13
CA ILE A 6 0.22 10.13 -7.56
C ILE A 6 -1.13 10.40 -8.22
N GLU A 7 -1.70 9.39 -8.86
CA GLU A 7 -2.95 9.48 -9.61
C GLU A 7 -4.00 8.59 -8.95
N VAL A 8 -5.22 9.12 -8.77
CA VAL A 8 -6.37 8.30 -8.36
C VAL A 8 -6.82 7.47 -9.55
N VAL A 9 -6.83 6.15 -9.38
CA VAL A 9 -7.18 5.17 -10.42
C VAL A 9 -8.25 4.18 -9.94
N THR A 10 -9.06 4.54 -8.94
CA THR A 10 -10.08 3.67 -8.31
C THR A 10 -11.00 2.99 -9.31
N GLN A 11 -11.38 3.68 -10.39
CA GLN A 11 -12.29 3.12 -11.42
C GLN A 11 -11.60 2.19 -12.43
N SER A 12 -10.28 1.98 -12.32
CA SER A 12 -9.51 1.17 -13.25
C SER A 12 -9.52 -0.31 -12.84
N LYS A 13 -10.32 -1.12 -13.54
CA LYS A 13 -10.29 -2.59 -13.42
C LYS A 13 -8.89 -3.17 -13.67
N ARG A 14 -8.12 -2.54 -14.57
CA ARG A 14 -6.73 -2.91 -14.83
C ARG A 14 -5.85 -2.69 -13.60
N ALA A 15 -5.94 -1.52 -12.95
CA ALA A 15 -5.16 -1.23 -11.75
C ALA A 15 -5.53 -2.20 -10.61
N LEU A 16 -6.81 -2.50 -10.43
CA LEU A 16 -7.25 -3.52 -9.47
C LEU A 16 -6.63 -4.89 -9.77
N GLY A 17 -6.65 -5.32 -11.04
CA GLY A 17 -6.02 -6.57 -11.47
C GLY A 17 -4.51 -6.64 -11.24
N GLU A 18 -3.81 -5.50 -11.37
CA GLU A 18 -2.36 -5.38 -11.11
C GLU A 18 -2.00 -5.66 -9.64
N LEU A 19 -2.96 -5.53 -8.69
CA LEU A 19 -2.74 -5.81 -7.27
C LEU A 19 -2.81 -7.30 -6.92
N LYS A 20 -3.40 -8.15 -7.77
CA LYS A 20 -3.60 -9.58 -7.48
C LYS A 20 -2.35 -10.32 -6.96
N PRO A 21 -1.12 -10.06 -7.47
CA PRO A 21 0.09 -10.69 -6.94
C PRO A 21 0.38 -10.39 -5.46
N ALA A 22 -0.04 -9.24 -4.94
CA ALA A 22 0.13 -8.87 -3.53
C ALA A 22 -0.70 -9.77 -2.58
N PHE A 23 -1.69 -10.47 -3.12
CA PHE A 23 -2.62 -11.33 -2.37
C PHE A 23 -2.40 -12.83 -2.66
N ARG A 24 -1.29 -13.21 -3.30
CA ARG A 24 -1.04 -14.62 -3.68
C ARG A 24 -1.00 -15.59 -2.49
N ALA A 25 -0.70 -15.10 -1.29
CA ALA A 25 -0.70 -15.88 -0.06
C ALA A 25 -2.07 -15.88 0.65
N CYS A 26 -2.97 -14.97 0.28
CA CYS A 26 -4.29 -14.80 0.87
C CYS A 26 -5.33 -14.42 -0.22
N PRO A 27 -5.69 -15.34 -1.15
CA PRO A 27 -6.58 -15.01 -2.27
C PRO A 27 -7.96 -14.48 -1.86
N GLN A 28 -8.46 -14.88 -0.69
CA GLN A 28 -9.73 -14.40 -0.14
C GLN A 28 -9.69 -12.89 0.15
N ALA A 29 -8.56 -12.37 0.66
CA ALA A 29 -8.37 -10.95 0.91
C ALA A 29 -8.39 -10.11 -0.38
N TYR A 30 -8.04 -10.69 -1.53
CA TYR A 30 -8.21 -10.01 -2.83
C TYR A 30 -9.69 -9.86 -3.21
N THR A 31 -10.51 -10.88 -2.93
CA THR A 31 -11.96 -10.80 -3.14
C THR A 31 -12.57 -9.72 -2.25
N GLU A 32 -12.14 -9.64 -1.00
CA GLU A 32 -12.56 -8.59 -0.05
C GLU A 32 -12.13 -7.19 -0.52
N LEU A 33 -10.88 -7.04 -1.01
CA LEU A 33 -10.42 -5.80 -1.63
C LEU A 33 -11.35 -5.38 -2.78
N CYS A 34 -11.68 -6.31 -3.68
CA CYS A 34 -12.54 -6.01 -4.83
C CYS A 34 -13.92 -5.50 -4.38
N LYS A 35 -14.49 -6.12 -3.35
CA LYS A 35 -15.74 -5.68 -2.74
C LYS A 35 -15.58 -4.29 -2.10
N ALA A 36 -14.53 -4.06 -1.33
CA ALA A 36 -14.26 -2.78 -0.66
C ALA A 36 -14.06 -1.61 -1.63
N VAL A 37 -13.43 -1.86 -2.79
CA VAL A 37 -13.29 -0.87 -3.87
C VAL A 37 -14.66 -0.55 -4.47
N ASN A 38 -15.48 -1.57 -4.76
CA ASN A 38 -16.83 -1.37 -5.30
C ASN A 38 -17.76 -0.62 -4.33
N GLU A 39 -17.57 -0.82 -3.03
CA GLU A 39 -18.31 -0.12 -1.97
C GLU A 39 -17.80 1.31 -1.70
N GLY A 40 -16.70 1.72 -2.34
CA GLY A 40 -16.09 3.04 -2.15
C GLY A 40 -15.30 3.21 -0.85
N ARG A 41 -15.09 2.13 -0.09
CA ARG A 41 -14.26 2.14 1.14
C ARG A 41 -12.77 2.22 0.83
N VAL A 42 -12.33 1.51 -0.21
CA VAL A 42 -10.94 1.48 -0.65
C VAL A 42 -10.76 2.27 -1.95
N SER A 43 -9.75 3.12 -1.98
CA SER A 43 -9.33 3.83 -3.19
C SER A 43 -8.06 3.22 -3.77
N LEU A 44 -7.93 3.28 -5.10
CA LEU A 44 -6.74 2.83 -5.81
C LEU A 44 -5.92 4.02 -6.28
N TYR A 45 -4.62 3.94 -6.11
CA TYR A 45 -3.67 4.97 -6.49
C TYR A 45 -2.56 4.37 -7.34
N ARG A 46 -2.05 5.17 -8.27
CA ARG A 46 -0.87 4.86 -9.05
C ARG A 46 0.21 5.87 -8.70
N LEU A 47 1.31 5.38 -8.16
CA LEU A 47 2.48 6.18 -7.84
C LEU A 47 3.56 5.92 -8.88
N LYS A 48 4.02 6.98 -9.55
CA LYS A 48 5.09 6.91 -10.55
C LYS A 48 6.15 7.96 -10.30
N SER A 49 7.40 7.52 -10.39
CA SER A 49 8.61 8.34 -10.43
C SER A 49 9.69 7.60 -11.22
N ALA A 50 10.89 8.19 -11.35
CA ALA A 50 12.02 7.51 -11.96
C ALA A 50 12.32 6.16 -11.27
N ASP A 51 12.23 6.13 -9.94
CA ASP A 51 12.64 4.99 -9.11
C ASP A 51 11.51 4.01 -8.78
N CYS A 52 10.24 4.38 -9.02
CA CYS A 52 9.10 3.54 -8.66
C CYS A 52 7.94 3.59 -9.67
N SER A 53 7.22 2.49 -9.74
CA SER A 53 5.93 2.41 -10.41
C SER A 53 5.08 1.41 -9.64
N LEU A 54 4.22 1.94 -8.78
CA LEU A 54 3.39 1.17 -7.86
C LEU A 54 1.91 1.40 -8.15
N VAL A 55 1.12 0.35 -7.97
CA VAL A 55 -0.32 0.43 -7.70
C VAL A 55 -0.54 0.13 -6.24
N ILE A 56 -1.37 0.94 -5.60
CA ILE A 56 -1.65 0.92 -4.17
C ILE A 56 -3.16 0.87 -3.98
N ALA A 57 -3.63 -0.02 -3.12
CA ALA A 57 -4.97 0.02 -2.55
C ALA A 57 -4.86 0.49 -1.10
N GLY A 58 -5.64 1.51 -0.74
CA GLY A 58 -5.67 2.00 0.63
C GLY A 58 -7.03 2.52 1.06
N GLU A 59 -7.24 2.44 2.36
CA GLU A 59 -8.46 2.85 3.07
C GLU A 59 -8.07 3.83 4.16
N ARG A 60 -8.87 4.89 4.30
CA ARG A 60 -8.77 5.78 5.45
C ARG A 60 -9.65 5.24 6.56
N ASP A 61 -9.04 4.97 7.72
CA ASP A 61 -9.71 4.56 8.94
C ASP A 61 -9.41 5.57 10.06
N GLY A 62 -10.29 6.55 10.22
CA GLY A 62 -10.07 7.70 11.10
C GLY A 62 -8.81 8.49 10.68
N ASP A 63 -7.80 8.47 11.55
CA ASP A 63 -6.50 9.12 11.34
C ASP A 63 -5.40 8.14 10.88
N ASN A 64 -5.73 6.87 10.72
CA ASN A 64 -4.86 5.84 10.16
C ASN A 64 -5.16 5.63 8.68
N TYR A 65 -4.11 5.42 7.88
CA TYR A 65 -4.23 4.95 6.52
C TYR A 65 -3.81 3.48 6.42
N PHE A 66 -4.74 2.60 6.09
CA PHE A 66 -4.45 1.19 5.96
C PHE A 66 -4.16 0.81 4.50
N LEU A 67 -2.98 0.24 4.24
CA LEU A 67 -2.59 -0.29 2.94
C LEU A 67 -3.08 -1.73 2.81
N TRP A 68 -4.12 -1.91 2.00
CA TRP A 68 -4.65 -3.22 1.65
C TRP A 68 -3.68 -4.01 0.77
N GLY A 69 -3.01 -3.33 -0.16
CA GLY A 69 -2.10 -3.99 -1.08
C GLY A 69 -1.24 -3.01 -1.88
N VAL A 70 -0.01 -3.43 -2.16
CA VAL A 70 0.94 -2.68 -2.98
C VAL A 70 1.59 -3.63 -3.98
N ALA A 71 1.57 -3.27 -5.26
CA ALA A 71 2.17 -4.07 -6.33
C ALA A 71 2.97 -3.18 -7.29
N GLY A 72 4.02 -3.72 -7.88
CA GLY A 72 4.86 -3.02 -8.86
C GLY A 72 6.34 -3.01 -8.48
N ARG A 73 7.09 -2.03 -9.00
CA ARG A 73 8.54 -1.91 -8.82
C ARG A 73 8.92 -0.71 -7.95
N GLY A 74 10.07 -0.80 -7.28
CA GLY A 74 10.61 0.30 -6.49
C GLY A 74 9.94 0.48 -5.13
N LEU A 75 9.52 -0.63 -4.50
CA LEU A 75 8.74 -0.62 -3.25
C LEU A 75 9.37 0.24 -2.15
N ARG A 76 10.70 0.17 -1.98
CA ARG A 76 11.42 0.99 -0.99
C ARG A 76 11.22 2.50 -1.22
N SER A 77 11.47 2.98 -2.43
CA SER A 77 11.31 4.39 -2.77
C SER A 77 9.84 4.82 -2.72
N GLY A 78 8.96 3.99 -3.28
CA GLY A 78 7.54 4.28 -3.33
C GLY A 78 6.85 4.32 -1.97
N ILE A 79 7.25 3.46 -1.01
CA ILE A 79 6.73 3.54 0.37
C ILE A 79 7.19 4.84 1.05
N THR A 80 8.46 5.22 0.91
CA THR A 80 8.96 6.50 1.45
C THR A 80 8.20 7.70 0.87
N GLN A 81 7.91 7.68 -0.44
CA GLN A 81 7.09 8.72 -1.09
C GLN A 81 5.65 8.71 -0.58
N LEU A 82 5.06 7.52 -0.41
CA LEU A 82 3.69 7.38 0.08
C LEU A 82 3.55 7.91 1.52
N CYS A 83 4.52 7.66 2.40
CA CYS A 83 4.53 8.23 3.76
C CYS A 83 4.41 9.76 3.73
N LYS A 84 5.17 10.43 2.86
CA LYS A 84 5.12 11.90 2.69
C LYS A 84 3.73 12.37 2.25
N VAL A 85 3.13 11.69 1.29
CA VAL A 85 1.79 12.03 0.77
C VAL A 85 0.73 11.84 1.83
N VAL A 86 0.75 10.70 2.54
CA VAL A 86 -0.21 10.36 3.59
C VAL A 86 -0.11 11.32 4.78
N LYS A 87 1.12 11.70 5.16
CA LYS A 87 1.38 12.75 6.16
C LYS A 87 0.86 14.11 5.73
N ALA A 88 1.11 14.52 4.48
CA ALA A 88 0.62 15.78 3.93
C ALA A 88 -0.92 15.82 3.83
N ALA A 89 -1.56 14.67 3.70
CA ALA A 89 -3.02 14.52 3.75
C ALA A 89 -3.60 14.57 5.18
N GLY A 90 -2.77 14.74 6.21
CA GLY A 90 -3.17 14.90 7.60
C GLY A 90 -3.39 13.59 8.36
N MET A 91 -2.83 12.46 7.90
CA MET A 91 -2.92 11.21 8.65
C MET A 91 -1.88 11.20 9.77
N SER A 92 -2.21 10.50 10.86
CA SER A 92 -1.35 10.32 12.03
C SER A 92 -0.60 8.99 12.01
N SER A 93 -1.02 8.04 11.16
CA SER A 93 -0.34 6.76 11.00
C SER A 93 -0.65 6.12 9.65
N MET A 94 0.24 5.21 9.23
CA MET A 94 0.02 4.33 8.10
C MET A 94 0.41 2.91 8.48
N THR A 95 -0.46 1.97 8.20
CA THR A 95 -0.29 0.56 8.58
C THR A 95 -0.58 -0.37 7.41
N ALA A 96 -0.03 -1.58 7.47
CA ALA A 96 -0.28 -2.63 6.48
C ALA A 96 -0.06 -4.00 7.12
N ASP A 97 -0.61 -5.05 6.53
CA ASP A 97 -0.30 -6.42 6.89
C ASP A 97 0.34 -7.15 5.71
N THR A 98 1.34 -7.99 5.97
CA THR A 98 1.97 -8.79 4.92
C THR A 98 2.22 -10.22 5.37
N ALA A 99 1.89 -11.18 4.49
CA ALA A 99 2.29 -12.58 4.64
C ALA A 99 3.72 -12.84 4.14
N PHE A 100 4.42 -11.83 3.59
CA PHE A 100 5.73 -12.00 2.96
C PHE A 100 6.85 -11.45 3.84
N SER A 101 7.61 -12.35 4.47
CA SER A 101 8.79 -11.99 5.27
C SER A 101 9.82 -11.15 4.52
N GLY A 102 9.98 -11.37 3.21
CA GLY A 102 10.84 -10.56 2.35
C GLY A 102 10.40 -9.09 2.25
N VAL A 103 9.09 -8.83 2.23
CA VAL A 103 8.55 -7.46 2.26
C VAL A 103 8.83 -6.83 3.62
N ALA A 104 8.53 -7.53 4.71
CA ALA A 104 8.83 -7.06 6.07
C ALA A 104 10.31 -6.71 6.26
N ARG A 105 11.23 -7.54 5.73
CA ARG A 105 12.67 -7.28 5.74
C ARG A 105 13.05 -6.04 4.94
N LEU A 106 12.45 -5.85 3.76
CA LEU A 106 12.72 -4.68 2.93
C LEU A 106 12.29 -3.39 3.63
N VAL A 107 11.07 -3.34 4.17
CA VAL A 107 10.54 -2.11 4.78
C VAL A 107 11.23 -1.78 6.10
N ARG A 108 11.72 -2.77 6.87
CA ARG A 108 12.58 -2.52 8.03
C ARG A 108 13.83 -1.70 7.69
N SER A 109 14.38 -1.85 6.48
CA SER A 109 15.55 -1.07 6.03
C SER A 109 15.28 0.43 5.83
N ILE A 110 14.01 0.85 5.87
CA ILE A 110 13.57 2.25 5.81
C ILE A 110 12.87 2.70 7.09
N GLY A 111 13.10 1.99 8.21
CA GLY A 111 12.60 2.40 9.52
C GLY A 111 11.18 1.96 9.84
N VAL A 112 10.53 1.14 9.00
CA VAL A 112 9.21 0.58 9.29
C VAL A 112 9.33 -0.47 10.39
N THR A 113 8.49 -0.35 11.41
CA THR A 113 8.38 -1.37 12.47
C THR A 113 7.57 -2.55 11.93
N ALA A 114 8.05 -3.77 12.16
CA ALA A 114 7.32 -4.97 11.72
C ALA A 114 7.26 -6.00 12.85
N LYS A 115 6.06 -6.42 13.21
CA LYS A 115 5.78 -7.35 14.31
C LYS A 115 4.93 -8.51 13.80
N GLN A 116 5.24 -9.74 14.23
CA GLN A 116 4.40 -10.90 13.92
C GLN A 116 3.02 -10.72 14.58
N ASP A 117 1.96 -10.99 13.82
CA ASP A 117 0.57 -10.95 14.27
C ASP A 117 -0.23 -12.08 13.59
N GLY A 118 -0.42 -13.19 14.32
CA GLY A 118 -0.99 -14.41 13.76
C GLY A 118 -0.21 -14.89 12.52
N ASP A 119 -0.92 -15.12 11.43
CA ASP A 119 -0.36 -15.56 10.14
C ASP A 119 0.29 -14.42 9.33
N PHE A 120 0.17 -13.18 9.79
CA PHE A 120 0.65 -11.99 9.10
C PHE A 120 1.76 -11.29 9.90
N ILE A 121 2.44 -10.38 9.23
CA ILE A 121 3.38 -9.44 9.84
C ILE A 121 2.75 -8.06 9.73
N ARG A 122 2.38 -7.50 10.89
CA ARG A 122 1.90 -6.12 11.01
C ARG A 122 3.06 -5.18 10.73
N LEU A 123 2.87 -4.30 9.76
CA LEU A 123 3.78 -3.22 9.41
C LEU A 123 3.21 -1.91 9.95
N ASP A 124 3.97 -1.26 10.80
CA ASP A 124 3.73 0.11 11.23
C ASP A 124 4.75 1.01 10.51
N LEU A 125 4.24 1.69 9.48
CA LEU A 125 5.02 2.58 8.64
C LEU A 125 5.17 3.97 9.28
N GLY A 126 4.46 4.22 10.39
CA GLY A 126 4.32 5.52 11.01
C GLY A 126 3.74 6.55 10.04
N VAL A 127 4.09 7.81 10.26
CA VAL A 127 3.98 8.91 9.29
C VAL A 127 5.31 9.65 9.24
N LEU A 128 6.38 8.89 8.97
CA LEU A 128 7.75 9.38 8.80
C LEU A 128 7.78 10.62 7.87
#